data_AF-A0A2I1INE3-F1
#
_entry.id   AF-A0A2I1INE3-F1
#
_cell.length_a   1.000
_cell.length_b   1.000
_cell.length_c   1.000
_cell.angle_alpha   90.00
_cell.angle_beta   90.00
_cell.angle_gamma   90.00
#
_symmetry.space_group_name_H-M   'P 1'
#
loop_
_entity.id
_entity.type
_entity.pdbx_description
1 polymer ?
#
loop_
_entity_poly.entity_id
_entity_poly.type
_entity_poly.pdbx_seq_one_letter_code
_entity_poly.pdbx_strand_id
1 'polypeptide(L)'
;MGLQVRLDEKGRGHLRGQLLMGAGQKVLLGLATRGRADPVGGMAYSRSGFWYTYVQADPRGNFHVRFSYEGARGKLVRPFLAQWKGNEPVFVNVFAPALPQQVDVFGSCVSRDAFEYAGAAQLGHYFARSSVASAFDREPSYLAGLDLSANPSQFQRRVVADDLARSAPQALAHSTSGGVLVDFADERFPLLSGRGGYFTYSTELKRAGLKAKDYAITKWASKRYWQAFAPAWQRLVAAAPLGKVLVNRAFWALRDTSGALLPNGKTISWANKNLAATYALVKKLTPSVTFITYPAHLQVADPNHKWGAGPYHYVPGFYRHQNKQVRAALNLPPLL
;
A
#
# COMPACT_ATOMS: atom_id res chain seq x y z
N MET A 1 2.30 17.57 -21.96
CA MET A 1 1.18 16.91 -21.28
C MET A 1 0.30 17.98 -20.64
N GLY A 2 -1.02 17.94 -20.83
CA GLY A 2 -1.93 18.91 -20.22
C GLY A 2 -2.16 18.65 -18.73
N LEU A 3 -2.47 19.70 -17.97
CA LEU A 3 -2.76 19.61 -16.55
C LEU A 3 -4.03 18.78 -16.29
N GLN A 4 -4.02 17.94 -15.25
CA GLN A 4 -5.14 17.08 -14.87
C GLN A 4 -5.40 17.15 -13.36
N VAL A 5 -6.67 17.25 -12.97
CA VAL A 5 -7.10 17.27 -11.57
C VAL A 5 -8.24 16.27 -11.41
N ARG A 6 -8.14 15.35 -10.45
CA ARG A 6 -9.24 14.44 -10.11
C ARG A 6 -10.10 15.07 -9.03
N LEU A 7 -11.41 15.11 -9.26
CA LEU A 7 -12.36 15.62 -8.30
C LEU A 7 -12.79 14.50 -7.35
N ASP A 8 -13.01 14.84 -6.08
CA ASP A 8 -13.55 13.89 -5.11
C ASP A 8 -15.04 13.58 -5.38
N GLU A 9 -15.63 12.68 -4.60
CA GLU A 9 -17.04 12.30 -4.72
C GLU A 9 -18.01 13.47 -4.46
N LYS A 10 -17.53 14.56 -3.84
CA LYS A 10 -18.27 15.82 -3.64
C LYS A 10 -17.98 16.84 -4.75
N GLY A 11 -17.17 16.49 -5.75
CA GLY A 11 -16.84 17.33 -6.90
C GLY A 11 -15.77 18.37 -6.59
N ARG A 12 -15.05 18.24 -5.47
CA ARG A 12 -14.04 19.22 -5.05
C ARG A 12 -12.70 18.87 -5.68
N GLY A 13 -12.06 19.90 -6.25
CA GLY A 13 -10.73 19.85 -6.84
C GLY A 13 -9.80 20.82 -6.13
N HIS A 14 -8.51 20.47 -6.11
CA HIS A 14 -7.45 21.32 -5.60
C HIS A 14 -6.23 21.29 -6.49
N LEU A 15 -5.58 22.44 -6.62
CA LEU A 15 -4.34 22.61 -7.35
C LEU A 15 -3.37 23.37 -6.46
N ARG A 16 -2.18 22.83 -6.25
CA ARG A 16 -1.10 23.49 -5.50
C ARG A 16 0.12 23.63 -6.38
N GLY A 17 0.99 24.55 -6.06
CA GLY A 17 2.22 24.73 -6.82
C GLY A 17 3.02 25.94 -6.37
N GLN A 18 4.04 26.23 -7.15
CA GLN A 18 4.80 27.46 -7.10
C GLN A 18 4.65 28.26 -8.38
N LEU A 19 4.68 29.57 -8.24
CA LEU A 19 4.44 30.53 -9.28
C LEU A 19 5.43 31.68 -9.13
N LEU A 20 6.28 31.85 -10.14
CA LEU A 20 7.21 32.96 -10.25
C LEU A 20 6.74 33.87 -11.39
N MET A 21 6.41 35.12 -11.05
CA MET A 21 6.00 36.14 -12.00
C MET A 21 6.51 37.51 -11.53
N GLY A 22 6.74 38.41 -12.49
CA GLY A 22 7.04 39.82 -12.25
C GLY A 22 5.85 40.61 -11.70
N ALA A 23 6.15 41.80 -11.20
CA ALA A 23 5.16 42.68 -10.58
C ALA A 23 4.04 43.06 -11.56
N GLY A 24 2.78 42.95 -11.10
CA GLY A 24 1.60 43.31 -11.89
C GLY A 24 1.17 42.30 -12.95
N GLN A 25 1.89 41.19 -13.12
CA GLN A 25 1.44 40.07 -13.95
C GLN A 25 0.25 39.34 -13.32
N LYS A 26 -0.55 38.66 -14.16
CA LYS A 26 -1.67 37.83 -13.69
C LYS A 26 -1.70 36.52 -14.45
N VAL A 27 -1.90 35.42 -13.72
CA VAL A 27 -2.12 34.09 -14.27
C VAL A 27 -3.48 33.60 -13.82
N LEU A 28 -4.24 33.02 -14.73
CA LEU A 28 -5.53 32.39 -14.44
C LEU A 28 -5.42 30.87 -14.53
N LEU A 29 -6.20 30.19 -13.70
CA LEU A 29 -6.55 28.79 -13.86
C LEU A 29 -7.94 28.73 -14.49
N GLY A 30 -8.03 28.17 -15.70
CA GLY A 30 -9.28 27.99 -16.44
C GLY A 30 -9.73 26.53 -16.51
N LEU A 31 -11.04 26.32 -16.62
CA LEU A 31 -11.66 25.01 -16.84
C LEU A 31 -12.81 25.15 -17.84
N ALA A 32 -12.72 24.43 -18.95
CA ALA A 32 -13.81 24.34 -19.92
C ALA A 32 -14.91 23.40 -19.38
N THR A 33 -16.16 23.81 -19.49
CA THR A 33 -17.35 23.01 -19.11
C THR A 33 -18.36 23.02 -20.26
N ARG A 34 -19.58 22.50 -20.04
CA ARG A 34 -20.68 22.54 -21.02
C ARG A 34 -21.31 23.93 -21.19
N GLY A 35 -20.75 24.97 -20.58
CA GLY A 35 -21.20 26.35 -20.68
C GLY A 35 -21.60 26.94 -19.34
N ARG A 36 -22.23 28.12 -19.37
CA ARG A 36 -22.59 28.90 -18.16
C ARG A 36 -23.58 28.17 -17.23
N ALA A 37 -24.40 27.27 -17.77
CA ALA A 37 -25.37 26.49 -17.01
C ALA A 37 -24.72 25.35 -16.18
N ASP A 38 -23.41 25.16 -16.29
CA ASP A 38 -22.65 24.09 -15.65
C ASP A 38 -21.53 24.69 -14.78
N PRO A 39 -21.87 25.21 -13.58
CA PRO A 39 -21.01 26.08 -12.81
C PRO A 39 -19.85 25.38 -12.11
N VAL A 40 -18.74 26.12 -12.00
CA VAL A 40 -17.56 25.72 -11.22
C VAL A 40 -17.43 26.67 -10.03
N GLY A 41 -17.74 26.16 -8.83
CA GLY A 41 -17.65 26.92 -7.59
C GLY A 41 -16.23 27.40 -7.32
N GLY A 42 -16.10 28.65 -6.89
CA GLY A 42 -14.81 29.34 -6.70
C GLY A 42 -14.21 29.94 -7.98
N MET A 43 -14.92 29.87 -9.12
CA MET A 43 -14.50 30.44 -10.39
C MET A 43 -15.56 31.40 -10.97
N ALA A 44 -15.12 32.36 -11.78
CA ALA A 44 -15.95 33.25 -12.59
C ALA A 44 -16.11 32.71 -14.02
N TYR A 45 -17.21 33.03 -14.68
CA TYR A 45 -17.43 32.62 -16.08
C TYR A 45 -16.87 33.66 -17.06
N SER A 46 -16.07 33.20 -18.03
CA SER A 46 -15.54 34.01 -19.12
C SER A 46 -16.52 34.04 -20.30
N ARG A 47 -16.59 35.19 -20.99
CA ARG A 47 -17.33 35.32 -22.26
C ARG A 47 -16.79 34.40 -23.36
N SER A 48 -15.55 33.96 -23.24
CA SER A 48 -14.91 32.99 -24.14
C SER A 48 -15.27 31.53 -23.84
N GLY A 49 -16.22 31.27 -22.93
CA GLY A 49 -16.83 29.94 -22.77
C GLY A 49 -16.25 29.03 -21.70
N PHE A 50 -15.41 29.53 -20.79
CA PHE A 50 -14.77 28.74 -19.72
C PHE A 50 -14.92 29.39 -18.34
N TRP A 51 -14.80 28.59 -17.28
CA TRP A 51 -14.73 29.07 -15.90
C TRP A 51 -13.29 29.34 -15.51
N TYR A 52 -13.00 30.39 -14.74
CA TYR A 52 -11.64 30.72 -14.34
C TYR A 52 -11.53 31.37 -12.96
N THR A 53 -10.35 31.29 -12.36
CA THR A 53 -9.97 32.11 -11.21
C THR A 53 -8.53 32.57 -11.33
N TYR A 54 -8.19 33.70 -10.73
CA TYR A 54 -6.80 34.17 -10.69
C TYR A 54 -6.00 33.38 -9.67
N VAL A 55 -4.82 32.92 -10.05
CA VAL A 55 -3.92 32.21 -9.14
C VAL A 55 -3.29 33.23 -8.21
N GLN A 56 -3.60 33.11 -6.91
CA GLN A 56 -3.01 33.92 -5.85
C GLN A 56 -1.85 33.14 -5.22
N ALA A 57 -0.65 33.71 -5.29
CA ALA A 57 0.54 33.15 -4.67
C ALA A 57 0.94 33.96 -3.43
N ASP A 58 1.50 33.27 -2.43
CA ASP A 58 2.11 33.90 -1.25
C ASP A 58 3.46 34.58 -1.61
N PRO A 59 4.09 35.32 -0.67
CA PRO A 59 5.39 35.96 -0.93
C PRO A 59 6.54 35.00 -1.28
N ARG A 60 6.39 33.69 -1.05
CA ARG A 60 7.34 32.65 -1.44
C ARG A 60 6.96 32.00 -2.78
N GLY A 61 5.94 32.53 -3.46
CA GLY A 61 5.42 32.03 -4.74
C GLY A 61 4.52 30.81 -4.61
N ASN A 62 4.17 30.31 -3.42
CA ASN A 62 3.30 29.14 -3.30
C ASN A 62 1.84 29.52 -3.52
N PHE A 63 1.11 28.72 -4.27
CA PHE A 63 -0.33 28.91 -4.47
C PHE A 63 -1.13 27.65 -4.11
N HIS A 64 -2.40 27.86 -3.78
CA HIS A 64 -3.37 26.79 -3.59
C HIS A 64 -4.75 27.24 -4.07
N VAL A 65 -5.17 26.72 -5.22
CA VAL A 65 -6.50 26.96 -5.78
C VAL A 65 -7.41 25.81 -5.40
N ARG A 66 -8.60 26.13 -4.88
CA ARG A 66 -9.67 25.17 -4.62
C ARG A 66 -10.88 25.54 -5.46
N PHE A 67 -11.54 24.55 -6.03
CA PHE A 67 -12.75 24.73 -6.81
C PHE A 67 -13.67 23.52 -6.68
N SER A 68 -14.94 23.67 -7.05
CA SER A 68 -15.90 22.56 -7.03
C SER A 68 -16.66 22.49 -8.34
N TYR A 69 -16.78 21.30 -8.93
CA TYR A 69 -17.50 21.09 -10.18
C TYR A 69 -18.37 19.84 -10.09
N GLU A 70 -19.68 20.06 -9.88
CA GLU A 70 -20.63 18.99 -9.59
C GLU A 70 -20.85 18.04 -10.79
N GLY A 71 -20.83 18.57 -12.02
CA GLY A 71 -20.96 17.78 -13.25
C GLY A 71 -19.85 16.73 -13.46
N ALA A 72 -18.77 16.81 -12.68
CA ALA A 72 -17.61 15.95 -12.75
C ALA A 72 -17.19 15.30 -11.41
N ARG A 73 -18.12 15.11 -10.47
CA ARG A 73 -17.89 14.31 -9.23
C ARG A 73 -17.20 12.97 -9.54
N GLY A 74 -16.10 12.67 -8.84
CA GLY A 74 -15.29 11.46 -9.03
C GLY A 74 -14.53 11.38 -10.36
N LYS A 75 -14.67 12.36 -11.27
CA LYS A 75 -14.06 12.35 -12.61
C LYS A 75 -12.76 13.13 -12.64
N LEU A 76 -12.00 12.86 -13.70
CA LEU A 76 -10.80 13.62 -14.05
C LEU A 76 -11.21 14.84 -14.91
N VAL A 77 -10.73 16.02 -14.54
CA VAL A 77 -10.90 17.26 -15.32
C VAL A 77 -9.55 17.78 -15.80
N ARG A 78 -9.59 18.61 -16.86
CA ARG A 78 -8.39 19.14 -17.53
C ARG A 78 -8.39 20.67 -17.50
N PRO A 79 -8.02 21.28 -16.37
CA PRO A 79 -7.87 22.73 -16.33
C PRO A 79 -6.61 23.15 -17.11
N PHE A 80 -6.53 24.45 -17.42
CA PHE A 80 -5.38 25.05 -18.09
C PHE A 80 -4.92 26.28 -17.32
N LEU A 81 -3.64 26.60 -17.42
CA LEU A 81 -3.07 27.85 -16.91
C LEU A 81 -2.80 28.77 -18.08
N ALA A 82 -3.15 30.04 -17.94
CA ALA A 82 -2.88 31.05 -18.95
C ALA A 82 -2.41 32.36 -18.30
N GLN A 83 -1.41 32.97 -18.92
CA GLN A 83 -1.00 34.34 -18.59
C GLN A 83 -2.05 35.31 -19.13
N TRP A 84 -2.64 36.09 -18.23
CA TRP A 84 -3.69 37.05 -18.55
C TRP A 84 -3.14 38.45 -18.83
N LYS A 85 -2.12 38.87 -18.07
CA LYS A 85 -1.53 40.21 -18.17
C LYS A 85 -0.01 40.15 -18.02
N GLY A 86 0.68 40.94 -18.85
CA GLY A 86 2.14 41.09 -18.89
C GLY A 86 2.75 40.32 -20.06
N ASN A 87 3.96 40.72 -20.46
CA ASN A 87 4.71 40.09 -21.58
C ASN A 87 5.94 39.32 -21.12
N GLU A 88 6.29 39.41 -19.83
CA GLU A 88 7.42 38.67 -19.26
C GLU A 88 7.08 37.19 -19.06
N PRO A 89 8.08 36.28 -19.09
CA PRO A 89 7.86 34.87 -18.81
C PRO A 89 7.30 34.64 -17.40
N VAL A 90 6.28 33.77 -17.31
CA VAL A 90 5.78 33.24 -16.04
C VAL A 90 6.23 31.79 -15.92
N PHE A 91 6.83 31.44 -14.79
CA PHE A 91 7.18 30.06 -14.46
C PHE A 91 6.16 29.48 -13.48
N VAL A 92 5.55 28.36 -13.85
CA VAL A 92 4.60 27.66 -12.99
C VAL A 92 5.05 26.23 -12.77
N ASN A 93 5.28 25.87 -11.51
CA ASN A 93 5.47 24.49 -11.09
C ASN A 93 4.21 24.01 -10.38
N VAL A 94 3.42 23.17 -11.03
CA VAL A 94 2.24 22.59 -10.40
C VAL A 94 2.68 21.37 -9.60
N PHE A 95 2.42 21.39 -8.30
CA PHE A 95 2.48 20.18 -7.49
C PHE A 95 1.27 19.35 -7.89
N ALA A 96 1.50 18.24 -8.59
CA ALA A 96 0.52 17.17 -8.59
C ALA A 96 0.11 16.92 -7.13
N PRO A 97 -1.18 16.73 -6.78
CA PRO A 97 -1.48 16.14 -5.48
C PRO A 97 -0.59 14.92 -5.42
N ALA A 98 0.35 14.85 -4.47
CA ALA A 98 1.41 13.86 -4.51
C ALA A 98 0.71 12.51 -4.63
N LEU A 99 0.69 11.95 -5.85
CA LEU A 99 0.12 10.63 -6.05
C LEU A 99 0.99 9.77 -5.13
N PRO A 100 0.37 9.06 -4.19
CA PRO A 100 1.12 8.45 -3.11
C PRO A 100 2.22 7.60 -3.72
N GLN A 101 3.48 8.02 -3.54
CA GLN A 101 4.60 7.28 -4.12
C GLN A 101 4.91 6.04 -3.30
N GLN A 102 4.33 5.95 -2.10
CA GLN A 102 4.58 4.89 -1.14
C GLN A 102 3.46 3.85 -1.15
N VAL A 103 3.84 2.60 -0.90
CA VAL A 103 2.93 1.49 -0.63
C VAL A 103 3.39 0.83 0.67
N ASP A 104 2.47 0.67 1.61
CA ASP A 104 2.77 -0.07 2.83
C ASP A 104 2.74 -1.56 2.55
N VAL A 105 3.54 -2.34 3.26
CA VAL A 105 3.61 -3.80 3.13
C VAL A 105 3.33 -4.45 4.47
N PHE A 106 2.32 -5.33 4.49
CA PHE A 106 2.10 -6.28 5.58
C PHE A 106 2.39 -7.69 5.05
N GLY A 107 3.55 -8.25 5.36
CA GLY A 107 3.93 -9.56 4.84
C GLY A 107 5.43 -9.80 4.84
N SER A 108 5.87 -10.64 3.93
CA SER A 108 7.22 -11.19 3.94
C SER A 108 8.10 -10.59 2.84
N CYS A 109 9.28 -11.18 2.64
CA CYS A 109 10.13 -10.91 1.49
C CYS A 109 9.43 -11.22 0.15
N VAL A 110 8.37 -12.01 0.15
CA VAL A 110 7.55 -12.29 -1.05
C VAL A 110 6.97 -10.99 -1.61
N SER A 111 6.55 -10.05 -0.77
CA SER A 111 6.08 -8.74 -1.21
C SER A 111 7.15 -7.65 -1.13
N ARG A 112 7.91 -7.57 -0.02
CA ARG A 112 8.85 -6.47 0.23
C ARG A 112 9.96 -6.38 -0.81
N ASP A 113 10.50 -7.51 -1.26
CA ASP A 113 11.69 -7.50 -2.11
C ASP A 113 11.43 -6.90 -3.50
N ALA A 114 10.16 -6.81 -3.93
CA ALA A 114 9.81 -6.12 -5.15
C ALA A 114 10.19 -4.63 -5.14
N PHE A 115 10.22 -4.01 -3.95
CA PHE A 115 10.52 -2.60 -3.77
C PHE A 115 12.01 -2.26 -3.96
N GLU A 116 12.89 -3.26 -4.09
CA GLU A 116 14.31 -3.05 -4.37
C GLU A 116 14.64 -2.97 -5.85
N TYR A 117 13.68 -3.31 -6.72
CA TYR A 117 13.89 -3.28 -8.17
C TYR A 117 13.63 -1.89 -8.74
N ALA A 118 14.44 -1.50 -9.74
CA ALA A 118 14.17 -0.34 -10.55
C ALA A 118 12.74 -0.38 -11.10
N GLY A 119 12.02 0.75 -11.05
CA GLY A 119 10.61 0.76 -11.43
C GLY A 119 9.63 0.60 -10.26
N ALA A 120 10.10 0.34 -9.04
CA ALA A 120 9.23 0.17 -7.88
C ALA A 120 8.65 1.49 -7.36
N ALA A 121 7.49 1.40 -6.70
CA ALA A 121 7.05 2.45 -5.79
C ALA A 121 8.01 2.55 -4.59
N GLN A 122 7.96 3.63 -3.83
CA GLN A 122 8.65 3.72 -2.56
C GLN A 122 8.00 2.75 -1.55
N LEU A 123 8.81 2.13 -0.70
CA LEU A 123 8.32 1.32 0.40
C LEU A 123 7.90 2.26 1.54
N GLY A 124 6.65 2.15 1.99
CA GLY A 124 6.14 2.85 3.18
C GLY A 124 6.44 2.06 4.45
N HIS A 125 5.44 1.89 5.31
CA HIS A 125 5.55 1.01 6.47
C HIS A 125 5.74 -0.44 6.05
N TYR A 126 6.57 -1.17 6.80
CA TYR A 126 6.79 -2.61 6.58
C TYR A 126 6.61 -3.40 7.87
N PHE A 127 5.55 -4.21 7.90
CA PHE A 127 5.24 -5.15 8.98
C PHE A 127 5.54 -6.57 8.49
N ALA A 128 6.48 -7.23 9.15
CA ALA A 128 6.98 -8.55 8.75
C ALA A 128 6.78 -9.58 9.85
N ARG A 129 6.79 -10.87 9.48
CA ARG A 129 6.77 -12.01 10.44
C ARG A 129 5.62 -11.98 11.44
N SER A 130 4.53 -11.33 11.06
CA SER A 130 3.30 -11.20 11.82
C SER A 130 2.16 -11.86 11.09
N SER A 131 1.37 -12.65 11.81
CA SER A 131 0.06 -13.08 11.35
C SER A 131 -0.92 -11.90 11.42
N VAL A 132 -1.83 -11.80 10.45
CA VAL A 132 -2.95 -10.84 10.49
C VAL A 132 -3.75 -11.03 11.78
N ALA A 133 -3.97 -12.28 12.20
CA ALA A 133 -4.73 -12.61 13.40
C ALA A 133 -4.08 -12.10 14.70
N SER A 134 -2.76 -11.91 14.69
CA SER A 134 -2.01 -11.32 15.80
C SER A 134 -2.03 -9.80 15.71
N ALA A 135 -1.48 -9.25 14.62
CA ALA A 135 -1.20 -7.82 14.48
C ALA A 135 -2.46 -6.94 14.43
N PHE A 136 -3.62 -7.51 14.10
CA PHE A 136 -4.92 -6.83 14.05
C PHE A 136 -5.92 -7.42 15.06
N ASP A 137 -5.42 -8.01 16.15
CA ASP A 137 -6.25 -8.25 17.34
C ASP A 137 -6.56 -6.92 18.06
N ARG A 138 -7.46 -6.94 19.05
CA ARG A 138 -8.07 -5.71 19.60
C ARG A 138 -7.16 -4.88 20.51
N GLU A 139 -6.63 -5.51 21.56
CA GLU A 139 -5.80 -4.82 22.57
C GLU A 139 -4.33 -4.88 22.19
N PRO A 140 -3.33 -4.57 23.01
CA PRO A 140 -1.98 -5.12 22.88
C PRO A 140 -1.83 -6.52 23.50
N SER A 141 -0.81 -7.29 23.11
CA SER A 141 -0.45 -8.51 23.84
C SER A 141 0.02 -8.13 25.24
N TYR A 142 -0.25 -8.97 26.25
CA TYR A 142 0.29 -8.77 27.59
C TYR A 142 1.82 -8.86 27.65
N LEU A 143 2.45 -9.37 26.58
CA LEU A 143 3.90 -9.39 26.39
C LEU A 143 4.42 -8.11 25.69
N ALA A 144 3.58 -7.11 25.41
CA ALA A 144 4.05 -5.82 24.93
C ALA A 144 5.05 -5.23 25.94
N GLY A 145 6.22 -4.82 25.45
CA GLY A 145 7.33 -4.37 26.32
C GLY A 145 8.21 -5.49 26.89
N LEU A 146 8.04 -6.74 26.43
CA LEU A 146 8.97 -7.84 26.73
C LEU A 146 10.42 -7.41 26.40
N ASP A 147 11.38 -7.80 27.23
CA ASP A 147 12.80 -7.62 26.89
C ASP A 147 13.18 -8.52 25.71
N LEU A 148 13.54 -7.89 24.59
CA LEU A 148 13.94 -8.58 23.36
C LEU A 148 15.47 -8.56 23.15
N SER A 149 16.25 -8.11 24.13
CA SER A 149 17.70 -7.93 24.06
C SER A 149 18.46 -9.20 23.67
N ALA A 150 17.93 -10.37 24.02
CA ALA A 150 18.48 -11.67 23.63
C ALA A 150 18.54 -11.88 22.10
N ASN A 151 17.73 -11.15 21.32
CA ASN A 151 17.84 -11.13 19.87
C ASN A 151 18.76 -9.97 19.42
N PRO A 152 19.96 -10.24 18.85
CA PRO A 152 20.93 -9.19 18.53
C PRO A 152 20.49 -8.28 17.37
N SER A 153 19.55 -8.72 16.52
CA SER A 153 19.09 -7.95 15.36
C SER A 153 18.04 -6.90 15.74
N GLN A 154 18.37 -5.62 15.58
CA GLN A 154 17.42 -4.51 15.81
C GLN A 154 16.15 -4.65 14.96
N PHE A 155 16.30 -5.07 13.70
CA PHE A 155 15.15 -5.33 12.83
C PHE A 155 14.25 -6.42 13.39
N GLN A 156 14.81 -7.55 13.82
CA GLN A 156 14.04 -8.66 14.37
C GLN A 156 13.37 -8.28 15.71
N ARG A 157 14.03 -7.48 16.55
CA ARG A 157 13.42 -6.93 17.78
C ARG A 157 12.23 -6.04 17.45
N ARG A 158 12.37 -5.10 16.50
CA ARG A 158 11.28 -4.22 16.06
C ARG A 158 10.08 -5.02 15.56
N VAL A 159 10.33 -6.02 14.72
CA VAL A 159 9.29 -6.92 14.19
C VAL A 159 8.47 -7.57 15.31
N VAL A 160 9.13 -8.09 16.34
CA VAL A 160 8.45 -8.71 17.49
C VAL A 160 7.71 -7.65 18.31
N ALA A 161 8.33 -6.49 18.56
CA ALA A 161 7.70 -5.41 19.29
C ALA A 161 6.43 -4.90 18.59
N ASP A 162 6.46 -4.70 17.27
CA ASP A 162 5.33 -4.25 16.45
C ASP A 162 4.16 -5.25 16.49
N ASP A 163 4.46 -6.56 16.46
CA ASP A 163 3.46 -7.63 16.59
C ASP A 163 2.81 -7.64 17.98
N LEU A 164 3.62 -7.60 19.03
CA LEU A 164 3.13 -7.64 20.42
C LEU A 164 2.37 -6.38 20.80
N ALA A 165 2.81 -5.21 20.32
CA ALA A 165 2.14 -3.93 20.53
C ALA A 165 0.96 -3.70 19.59
N ARG A 166 0.79 -4.54 18.56
CA ARG A 166 -0.22 -4.40 17.49
C ARG A 166 -0.19 -2.99 16.90
N SER A 167 1.01 -2.57 16.45
CA SER A 167 1.25 -1.22 15.94
C SER A 167 0.74 -1.02 14.50
N ALA A 168 0.56 -2.11 13.74
CA ALA A 168 0.16 -2.06 12.34
C ALA A 168 -1.18 -1.34 12.07
N PRO A 169 -2.29 -1.58 12.81
CA PRO A 169 -3.56 -0.90 12.58
C PRO A 169 -3.43 0.63 12.68
N GLN A 170 -2.78 1.14 13.71
CA GLN A 170 -2.64 2.58 13.91
C GLN A 170 -1.72 3.21 12.85
N ALA A 171 -0.61 2.54 12.52
CA ALA A 171 0.31 3.03 11.50
C ALA A 171 -0.34 3.08 10.11
N LEU A 172 -1.06 2.03 9.71
CA LEU A 172 -1.77 2.01 8.44
C LEU A 172 -2.91 3.05 8.37
N ALA A 173 -3.67 3.22 9.46
CA ALA A 173 -4.79 4.18 9.49
C ALA A 173 -4.33 5.64 9.35
N HIS A 174 -3.10 5.97 9.76
CA HIS A 174 -2.51 7.30 9.63
C HIS A 174 -1.55 7.44 8.44
N SER A 175 -1.36 6.38 7.66
CA SER A 175 -0.41 6.37 6.54
C SER A 175 -0.92 7.19 5.36
N THR A 176 0.01 7.85 4.68
CA THR A 176 -0.24 8.57 3.43
C THR A 176 0.08 7.73 2.19
N SER A 177 0.37 6.43 2.36
CA SER A 177 0.60 5.48 1.26
C SER A 177 -0.65 5.29 0.39
N GLY A 178 -0.45 4.81 -0.83
CA GLY A 178 -1.54 4.62 -1.81
C GLY A 178 -2.45 3.45 -1.49
N GLY A 179 -1.98 2.57 -0.62
CA GLY A 179 -2.67 1.40 -0.10
C GLY A 179 -1.68 0.51 0.64
N VAL A 180 -2.17 -0.65 1.05
CA VAL A 180 -1.36 -1.71 1.67
C VAL A 180 -1.32 -2.94 0.76
N LEU A 181 -0.12 -3.47 0.54
CA LEU A 181 0.12 -4.75 -0.11
C LEU A 181 0.31 -5.84 0.96
N VAL A 182 -0.50 -6.89 0.87
CA VAL A 182 -0.53 -7.98 1.85
C VAL A 182 -0.12 -9.30 1.20
N ASP A 183 0.79 -10.06 1.83
CA ASP A 183 0.96 -11.50 1.54
C ASP A 183 0.76 -12.35 2.80
N PHE A 184 0.45 -13.63 2.60
CA PHE A 184 0.15 -14.56 3.68
C PHE A 184 1.26 -15.59 3.91
N ALA A 185 2.49 -15.34 3.43
CA ALA A 185 3.58 -16.29 3.61
C ALA A 185 3.95 -16.45 5.10
N ASP A 186 3.85 -15.38 5.88
CA ASP A 186 4.17 -15.39 7.31
C ASP A 186 3.06 -15.99 8.18
N GLU A 187 1.85 -16.24 7.64
CA GLU A 187 0.80 -17.01 8.34
C GLU A 187 1.23 -18.46 8.64
N ARG A 188 2.33 -18.93 8.02
CA ARG A 188 2.97 -20.20 8.36
C ARG A 188 3.45 -20.28 9.81
N PHE A 189 3.69 -19.14 10.46
CA PHE A 189 4.08 -19.14 11.87
C PHE A 189 2.86 -19.48 12.74
N PRO A 190 3.02 -20.38 13.72
CA PRO A 190 1.94 -20.65 14.64
C PRO A 190 1.67 -19.43 15.52
N LEU A 191 0.42 -19.30 15.96
CA LEU A 191 0.04 -18.34 16.99
C LEU A 191 0.21 -18.99 18.36
N LEU A 192 0.65 -18.21 19.34
CA LEU A 192 0.43 -18.52 20.75
C LEU A 192 -0.73 -17.67 21.25
N SER A 193 -1.39 -18.15 22.29
CA SER A 193 -2.43 -17.40 22.99
C SER A 193 -2.12 -17.35 24.48
N GLY A 194 -2.32 -16.18 25.08
CA GLY A 194 -2.27 -15.97 26.53
C GLY A 194 -3.36 -15.00 26.98
N ARG A 195 -3.19 -14.41 28.16
CA ARG A 195 -4.09 -13.35 28.63
C ARG A 195 -4.03 -12.17 27.66
N GLY A 196 -5.14 -11.77 27.06
CA GLY A 196 -5.18 -10.60 26.15
C GLY A 196 -5.00 -10.90 24.65
N GLY A 197 -5.07 -12.17 24.23
CA GLY A 197 -5.27 -12.53 22.81
C GLY A 197 -4.14 -13.35 22.19
N TYR A 198 -4.02 -13.27 20.87
CA TYR A 198 -3.01 -14.00 20.09
C TYR A 198 -1.75 -13.16 19.89
N PHE A 199 -0.63 -13.86 19.70
CA PHE A 199 0.62 -13.27 19.20
C PHE A 199 1.40 -14.27 18.33
N THR A 200 2.16 -13.76 17.36
CA THR A 200 2.85 -14.59 16.37
C THR A 200 4.09 -15.23 16.96
N TYR A 201 4.19 -16.57 16.94
CA TYR A 201 5.40 -17.29 17.37
C TYR A 201 6.44 -17.36 16.26
N SER A 202 6.91 -16.18 15.88
CA SER A 202 7.93 -15.99 14.86
C SER A 202 9.29 -16.58 15.30
N THR A 203 10.22 -16.71 14.36
CA THR A 203 11.58 -17.17 14.70
C THR A 203 12.29 -16.14 15.58
N GLU A 204 11.94 -14.88 15.39
CA GLU A 204 12.45 -13.71 16.08
C GLU A 204 12.01 -13.68 17.55
N LEU A 205 10.74 -14.03 17.84
CA LEU A 205 10.23 -14.15 19.21
C LEU A 205 10.84 -15.35 19.94
N LYS A 206 11.08 -16.46 19.23
CA LYS A 206 11.83 -17.62 19.78
C LYS A 206 13.24 -17.23 20.20
N ARG A 207 13.93 -16.46 19.35
CA ARG A 207 15.28 -15.96 19.62
C ARG A 207 15.32 -14.98 20.79
N ALA A 208 14.23 -14.27 21.05
CA ALA A 208 14.06 -13.46 22.25
C ALA A 208 13.81 -14.29 23.54
N GLY A 209 13.82 -15.62 23.46
CA GLY A 209 13.76 -16.51 24.62
C GLY A 209 12.37 -17.03 24.97
N LEU A 210 11.32 -16.65 24.22
CA LEU A 210 9.97 -17.15 24.48
C LEU A 210 9.87 -18.65 24.16
N LYS A 211 9.32 -19.43 25.08
CA LYS A 211 9.16 -20.88 24.95
C LYS A 211 7.69 -21.24 24.71
N ALA A 212 7.38 -21.81 23.54
CA ALA A 212 6.00 -22.19 23.21
C ALA A 212 5.32 -23.18 24.15
N LYS A 213 6.08 -23.99 24.90
CA LYS A 213 5.52 -24.99 25.83
C LYS A 213 4.67 -24.37 26.94
N ASP A 214 4.86 -23.09 27.22
CA ASP A 214 4.15 -22.35 28.27
C ASP A 214 2.81 -21.78 27.76
N TYR A 215 2.42 -22.11 26.52
CA TYR A 215 1.31 -21.47 25.81
C TYR A 215 0.48 -22.47 25.00
N ALA A 216 -0.80 -22.13 24.80
CA ALA A 216 -1.62 -22.83 23.84
C ALA A 216 -1.22 -22.43 22.40
N ILE A 217 -0.98 -23.43 21.55
CA ILE A 217 -0.53 -23.25 20.17
C ILE A 217 -1.73 -23.35 19.23
N THR A 218 -1.91 -22.33 18.40
CA THR A 218 -2.88 -22.33 17.31
C THR A 218 -2.14 -22.41 15.97
N LYS A 219 -2.29 -23.55 15.29
CA LYS A 219 -1.67 -23.78 13.98
C LYS A 219 -2.44 -23.09 12.87
N TRP A 220 -1.72 -22.69 11.81
CA TRP A 220 -2.32 -22.16 10.59
C TRP A 220 -3.42 -23.08 10.05
N ALA A 221 -4.49 -22.48 9.55
CA ALA A 221 -5.65 -23.13 8.98
C ALA A 221 -6.47 -24.03 9.94
N SER A 222 -6.17 -24.02 11.24
CA SER A 222 -7.06 -24.63 12.25
C SER A 222 -8.35 -23.83 12.43
N LYS A 223 -9.39 -24.45 13.02
CA LYS A 223 -10.66 -23.75 13.32
C LYS A 223 -10.43 -22.49 14.17
N ARG A 224 -9.58 -22.57 15.19
CA ARG A 224 -9.22 -21.42 16.06
C ARG A 224 -8.51 -20.31 15.29
N TYR A 225 -7.60 -20.68 14.39
CA TYR A 225 -6.94 -19.71 13.51
C TYR A 225 -7.96 -18.92 12.68
N TRP A 226 -8.91 -19.59 12.02
CA TRP A 226 -9.91 -18.90 11.20
C TRP A 226 -10.85 -18.00 12.01
N GLN A 227 -11.20 -18.40 13.23
CA GLN A 227 -11.98 -17.58 14.16
C GLN A 227 -11.25 -16.29 14.56
N ALA A 228 -9.92 -16.34 14.67
CA ALA A 228 -9.09 -15.17 14.96
C ALA A 228 -8.82 -14.32 13.70
N PHE A 229 -8.50 -14.97 12.57
CA PHE A 229 -8.11 -14.32 11.33
C PHE A 229 -9.24 -13.48 10.71
N ALA A 230 -10.47 -14.02 10.62
CA ALA A 230 -11.56 -13.34 9.93
C ALA A 230 -11.89 -11.93 10.48
N PRO A 231 -12.09 -11.73 11.81
CA PRO A 231 -12.30 -10.39 12.35
C PRO A 231 -11.05 -9.51 12.27
N ALA A 232 -9.85 -10.08 12.42
CA ALA A 232 -8.60 -9.34 12.30
C ALA A 232 -8.37 -8.82 10.86
N TRP A 233 -8.71 -9.62 9.86
CA TRP A 233 -8.70 -9.23 8.45
C TRP A 233 -9.62 -8.04 8.18
N GLN A 234 -10.82 -8.02 8.75
CA GLN A 234 -11.74 -6.87 8.61
C GLN A 234 -11.15 -5.60 9.22
N ARG A 235 -10.40 -5.70 10.33
CA ARG A 235 -9.69 -4.55 10.92
C ARG A 235 -8.52 -4.08 10.05
N LEU A 236 -7.79 -5.00 9.42
CA LEU A 236 -6.78 -4.63 8.43
C LEU A 236 -7.40 -3.84 7.28
N VAL A 237 -8.51 -4.31 6.72
CA VAL A 237 -9.22 -3.62 5.64
C VAL A 237 -9.69 -2.22 6.10
N ALA A 238 -10.21 -2.10 7.32
CA ALA A 238 -10.63 -0.82 7.87
C ALA A 238 -9.46 0.16 8.12
N ALA A 239 -8.29 -0.36 8.49
CA ALA A 239 -7.09 0.42 8.71
C ALA A 239 -6.32 0.75 7.41
N ALA A 240 -6.72 0.18 6.27
CA ALA A 240 -5.97 0.31 5.03
C ALA A 240 -5.90 1.76 4.54
N PRO A 241 -4.72 2.26 4.11
CA PRO A 241 -4.58 3.60 3.56
C PRO A 241 -5.52 3.78 2.37
N LEU A 242 -6.28 4.88 2.34
CA LEU A 242 -7.28 5.19 1.31
C LEU A 242 -8.34 4.09 1.09
N GLY A 243 -8.49 3.17 2.05
CA GLY A 243 -9.33 1.96 1.90
C GLY A 243 -8.85 0.99 0.82
N LYS A 244 -7.57 1.07 0.41
CA LYS A 244 -6.99 0.26 -0.67
C LYS A 244 -6.16 -0.89 -0.13
N VAL A 245 -6.66 -2.11 -0.34
CA VAL A 245 -5.97 -3.36 -0.01
C VAL A 245 -5.66 -4.13 -1.29
N LEU A 246 -4.38 -4.43 -1.49
CA LEU A 246 -3.89 -5.33 -2.51
C LEU A 246 -3.42 -6.61 -1.83
N VAL A 247 -3.76 -7.76 -2.41
CA VAL A 247 -3.27 -9.06 -1.92
C VAL A 247 -2.34 -9.66 -2.97
N ASN A 248 -1.09 -9.86 -2.58
CA ASN A 248 -0.12 -10.61 -3.34
C ASN A 248 -0.47 -12.10 -3.30
N ARG A 249 -1.10 -12.60 -4.37
CA ARG A 249 -1.54 -13.99 -4.48
C ARG A 249 -0.41 -14.89 -4.96
N ALA A 250 0.65 -14.97 -4.16
CA ALA A 250 1.79 -15.83 -4.41
C ALA A 250 1.55 -17.25 -3.85
N PHE A 251 1.94 -18.28 -4.61
CA PHE A 251 2.06 -19.65 -4.12
C PHE A 251 3.52 -20.04 -4.06
N TRP A 252 3.88 -20.84 -3.06
CA TRP A 252 5.23 -21.39 -2.94
C TRP A 252 5.57 -22.22 -4.19
N ALA A 253 6.70 -21.90 -4.80
CA ALA A 253 7.23 -22.59 -5.96
C ALA A 253 7.51 -24.06 -5.61
N LEU A 254 7.06 -24.97 -6.49
CA LEU A 254 7.38 -26.39 -6.40
C LEU A 254 8.69 -26.75 -7.11
N ARG A 255 9.10 -25.89 -8.05
CA ARG A 255 10.27 -26.08 -8.91
C ARG A 255 11.14 -24.84 -8.95
N ASP A 256 12.42 -25.04 -9.23
CA ASP A 256 13.37 -23.97 -9.53
C ASP A 256 13.37 -23.62 -11.03
N THR A 257 14.31 -22.74 -11.42
CA THR A 257 14.51 -22.29 -12.80
C THR A 257 14.96 -23.39 -13.77
N SER A 258 15.54 -24.49 -13.28
CA SER A 258 15.90 -25.65 -14.11
C SER A 258 14.72 -26.61 -14.35
N GLY A 259 13.61 -26.40 -13.64
CA GLY A 259 12.47 -27.30 -13.60
C GLY A 259 12.61 -28.43 -12.59
N ALA A 260 13.72 -28.51 -11.84
CA ALA A 260 13.90 -29.50 -10.78
C ALA A 260 12.92 -29.26 -9.61
N LEU A 261 12.46 -30.34 -8.97
CA LEU A 261 11.59 -30.25 -7.80
C LEU A 261 12.39 -29.82 -6.57
N LEU A 262 11.79 -28.95 -5.76
CA LEU A 262 12.38 -28.58 -4.47
C LEU A 262 12.23 -29.73 -3.44
N PRO A 263 13.21 -29.92 -2.54
CA PRO A 263 13.28 -31.09 -1.65
C PRO A 263 12.12 -31.21 -0.65
N ASN A 264 11.36 -30.13 -0.40
CA ASN A 264 10.28 -30.07 0.59
C ASN A 264 8.87 -30.06 -0.03
N GLY A 265 8.66 -30.81 -1.12
CA GLY A 265 7.40 -30.82 -1.88
C GLY A 265 6.12 -31.02 -1.05
N LYS A 266 6.15 -31.90 -0.03
CA LYS A 266 4.99 -32.11 0.87
C LYS A 266 4.63 -30.85 1.66
N THR A 267 5.63 -30.18 2.24
CA THR A 267 5.45 -28.92 2.98
C THR A 267 4.99 -27.80 2.06
N ILE A 268 5.54 -27.73 0.84
CA ILE A 268 5.13 -26.75 -0.18
C ILE A 268 3.68 -26.95 -0.57
N SER A 269 3.26 -28.18 -0.86
CA SER A 269 1.87 -28.50 -1.19
C SER A 269 0.91 -28.20 -0.03
N TRP A 270 1.31 -28.50 1.21
CA TRP A 270 0.54 -28.15 2.41
C TRP A 270 0.38 -26.63 2.56
N ALA A 271 1.47 -25.87 2.41
CA ALA A 271 1.43 -24.41 2.47
C ALA A 271 0.55 -23.83 1.37
N ASN A 272 0.68 -24.31 0.13
CA ASN A 272 -0.15 -23.87 -1.00
C ASN A 272 -1.63 -24.16 -0.81
N LYS A 273 -1.99 -25.30 -0.19
CA LYS A 273 -3.37 -25.59 0.18
C LYS A 273 -3.92 -24.56 1.18
N ASN A 274 -3.13 -24.19 2.20
CA ASN A 274 -3.55 -23.20 3.19
C ASN A 274 -3.59 -21.77 2.61
N LEU A 275 -2.64 -21.41 1.73
CA LEU A 275 -2.68 -20.16 0.97
C LEU A 275 -3.96 -20.08 0.13
N ALA A 276 -4.31 -21.14 -0.60
CA ALA A 276 -5.53 -21.20 -1.39
C ALA A 276 -6.79 -20.98 -0.53
N ALA A 277 -6.87 -21.63 0.63
CA ALA A 277 -7.96 -21.44 1.59
C ALA A 277 -8.01 -20.00 2.13
N THR A 278 -6.85 -19.42 2.44
CA THR A 278 -6.73 -18.03 2.92
C THR A 278 -7.22 -17.04 1.86
N TYR A 279 -6.76 -17.17 0.61
CA TYR A 279 -7.19 -16.33 -0.50
C TYR A 279 -8.69 -16.46 -0.78
N ALA A 280 -9.25 -17.68 -0.70
CA ALA A 280 -10.69 -17.90 -0.87
C ALA A 280 -11.50 -17.22 0.24
N LEU A 281 -11.05 -17.30 1.49
CA LEU A 281 -11.70 -16.61 2.61
C LEU A 281 -11.64 -15.10 2.44
N VAL A 282 -10.47 -14.54 2.11
CA VAL A 282 -10.30 -13.09 1.88
C VAL A 282 -11.21 -12.60 0.76
N LYS A 283 -11.26 -13.32 -0.37
CA LYS A 283 -12.17 -12.99 -1.48
C LYS A 283 -13.63 -12.98 -1.05
N LYS A 284 -14.03 -13.91 -0.17
CA LYS A 284 -15.39 -13.98 0.39
C LYS A 284 -15.67 -12.82 1.36
N LEU A 285 -14.74 -12.52 2.26
CA LEU A 285 -14.90 -11.49 3.29
C LEU A 285 -14.81 -10.06 2.72
N THR A 286 -14.04 -9.86 1.66
CA THR A 286 -13.78 -8.54 1.09
C THR A 286 -13.66 -8.62 -0.43
N PRO A 287 -14.79 -8.68 -1.16
CA PRO A 287 -14.80 -8.77 -2.63
C PRO A 287 -14.13 -7.61 -3.36
N SER A 288 -13.93 -6.46 -2.70
CA SER A 288 -13.28 -5.26 -3.25
C SER A 288 -11.75 -5.33 -3.26
N VAL A 289 -11.13 -6.36 -2.65
CA VAL A 289 -9.68 -6.56 -2.66
C VAL A 289 -9.17 -6.79 -4.08
N THR A 290 -8.06 -6.14 -4.42
CA THR A 290 -7.36 -6.40 -5.68
C THR A 290 -6.30 -7.47 -5.49
N PHE A 291 -6.42 -8.59 -6.21
CA PHE A 291 -5.41 -9.66 -6.16
C PHE A 291 -4.34 -9.46 -7.24
N ILE A 292 -3.08 -9.47 -6.84
CA ILE A 292 -1.94 -9.58 -7.74
C ILE A 292 -1.72 -11.04 -8.08
N THR A 293 -1.77 -11.39 -9.37
CA THR A 293 -1.61 -12.76 -9.87
C THR A 293 -0.40 -12.86 -10.79
N TYR A 294 0.12 -14.07 -10.98
CA TYR A 294 1.39 -14.30 -11.66
C TYR A 294 1.25 -15.36 -12.75
N PRO A 295 1.84 -15.15 -13.94
CA PRO A 295 2.10 -16.24 -14.88
C PRO A 295 2.88 -17.37 -14.23
N ALA A 296 2.60 -18.62 -14.63
CA ALA A 296 3.21 -19.81 -14.02
C ALA A 296 4.76 -19.78 -14.11
N HIS A 297 5.32 -19.31 -15.22
CA HIS A 297 6.77 -19.23 -15.43
C HIS A 297 7.49 -18.24 -14.51
N LEU A 298 6.76 -17.36 -13.81
CA LEU A 298 7.34 -16.44 -12.81
C LEU A 298 7.25 -17.01 -11.39
N GLN A 299 6.42 -18.03 -11.15
CA GLN A 299 6.26 -18.68 -9.84
C GLN A 299 7.23 -19.85 -9.67
N VAL A 300 8.51 -19.59 -9.93
CA VAL A 300 9.61 -20.54 -9.78
C VAL A 300 10.63 -20.01 -8.78
N ALA A 301 11.26 -20.92 -8.03
CA ALA A 301 12.27 -20.55 -7.05
C ALA A 301 13.57 -20.15 -7.76
N ASP A 302 14.21 -19.12 -7.25
CA ASP A 302 15.55 -18.72 -7.65
C ASP A 302 16.57 -19.44 -6.74
N PRO A 303 17.38 -20.36 -7.27
CA PRO A 303 18.41 -21.04 -6.47
C PRO A 303 19.49 -20.08 -5.97
N ASN A 304 19.67 -18.93 -6.65
CA ASN A 304 20.68 -17.91 -6.35
C ASN A 304 20.07 -16.69 -5.66
N HIS A 305 18.88 -16.82 -5.06
CA HIS A 305 18.25 -15.71 -4.37
C HIS A 305 19.12 -15.21 -3.21
N LYS A 306 19.15 -13.89 -2.99
CA LYS A 306 19.94 -13.23 -1.93
C LYS A 306 19.67 -13.72 -0.50
N TRP A 307 18.53 -14.38 -0.27
CA TRP A 307 18.16 -14.97 1.04
C TRP A 307 18.39 -16.50 1.08
N GLY A 308 19.12 -17.03 0.11
CA GLY A 308 19.31 -18.47 -0.11
C GLY A 308 18.16 -19.10 -0.89
N ALA A 309 18.33 -20.35 -1.29
CA ALA A 309 17.29 -21.11 -2.00
C ALA A 309 16.07 -21.37 -1.09
N GLY A 310 14.87 -21.10 -1.59
CA GLY A 310 13.63 -21.33 -0.85
C GLY A 310 12.40 -21.28 -1.74
N PRO A 311 11.29 -21.95 -1.36
CA PRO A 311 10.12 -22.04 -2.21
C PRO A 311 9.32 -20.72 -2.30
N TYR A 312 9.68 -19.70 -1.52
CA TYR A 312 9.10 -18.36 -1.54
C TYR A 312 10.15 -17.28 -1.88
N HIS A 313 11.26 -17.71 -2.48
CA HIS A 313 12.34 -16.86 -2.99
C HIS A 313 12.34 -16.96 -4.51
N TYR A 314 11.67 -16.02 -5.16
CA TYR A 314 11.33 -16.14 -6.57
C TYR A 314 12.37 -15.49 -7.48
N VAL A 315 12.31 -15.81 -8.77
CA VAL A 315 13.12 -15.14 -9.80
C VAL A 315 12.83 -13.63 -9.87
N PRO A 316 13.80 -12.81 -10.30
CA PRO A 316 13.61 -11.36 -10.45
C PRO A 316 12.39 -10.93 -11.27
N GLY A 317 11.98 -11.76 -12.25
CA GLY A 317 10.78 -11.51 -13.06
C GLY A 317 9.49 -11.47 -12.24
N PHE A 318 9.39 -12.27 -11.18
CA PHE A 318 8.26 -12.27 -10.23
C PHE A 318 8.08 -10.89 -9.60
N TYR A 319 9.17 -10.35 -9.06
CA TYR A 319 9.19 -9.06 -8.36
C TYR A 319 8.91 -7.88 -9.29
N ARG A 320 9.47 -7.89 -10.51
CA ARG A 320 9.16 -6.88 -11.54
C ARG A 320 7.69 -6.92 -11.97
N HIS A 321 7.11 -8.12 -12.11
CA HIS A 321 5.69 -8.28 -12.41
C HIS A 321 4.81 -7.75 -11.28
N GLN A 322 5.15 -8.05 -10.02
CA GLN A 322 4.47 -7.50 -8.85
C GLN A 322 4.45 -5.97 -8.88
N ASN A 323 5.61 -5.33 -9.13
CA ASN A 323 5.69 -3.87 -9.22
C ASN A 323 4.75 -3.30 -10.28
N LYS A 324 4.74 -3.89 -11.48
CA LYS A 324 3.84 -3.45 -12.56
C LYS A 324 2.38 -3.53 -12.15
N GLN A 325 1.98 -4.62 -11.51
CA GLN A 325 0.61 -4.85 -11.07
C GLN A 325 0.19 -3.93 -9.92
N VAL A 326 1.04 -3.74 -8.91
CA VAL A 326 0.81 -2.82 -7.79
C VAL A 326 0.61 -1.39 -8.29
N ARG A 327 1.50 -0.95 -9.18
CA ARG A 327 1.42 0.41 -9.76
C ARG A 327 0.16 0.63 -10.57
N ALA A 328 -0.23 -0.36 -11.38
CA ALA A 328 -1.48 -0.30 -12.14
C ALA A 328 -2.70 -0.25 -11.21
N ALA A 329 -2.76 -1.12 -10.20
CA ALA A 329 -3.88 -1.19 -9.26
C ALA A 329 -4.04 0.08 -8.41
N LEU A 330 -2.94 0.75 -8.09
CA LEU A 330 -2.93 1.99 -7.31
C LEU A 330 -2.92 3.27 -8.16
N ASN A 331 -2.92 3.15 -9.50
CA ASN A 331 -2.79 4.27 -10.44
C ASN A 331 -1.57 5.16 -10.12
N LEU A 332 -0.44 4.54 -9.78
CA LEU A 332 0.80 5.27 -9.45
C LEU A 332 1.38 5.92 -10.72
N PRO A 333 1.89 7.16 -10.61
CA PRO A 333 2.44 7.89 -11.75
C PRO A 333 3.67 7.16 -12.29
N PRO A 334 3.92 7.15 -13.61
CA PRO A 334 5.14 6.57 -14.17
C PRO A 334 6.38 7.13 -13.47
N LEU A 335 7.40 6.29 -13.28
CA LEU A 335 8.68 6.76 -12.77
C LEU A 335 9.33 7.58 -13.88
N LEU A 336 9.71 8.81 -13.53
CA LEU A 336 10.45 9.72 -14.40
C LEU A 336 11.88 9.22 -14.61
#